data_AF-A0AA39I7K8-F1
#
_entry.id   AF-A0AA39I7K8-F1
#
_cell.length_a   1.000
_cell.length_b   1.000
_cell.length_c   1.000
_cell.angle_alpha   90.00
_cell.angle_beta   90.00
_cell.angle_gamma   90.00
#
_symmetry.space_group_name_H-M   'P 1'
#
loop_
_entity.id
_entity.type
_entity.pdbx_description
1 polymer ?
#
loop_
_entity_poly.entity_id
_entity_poly.type
_entity_poly.pdbx_seq_one_letter_code
_entity_poly.pdbx_strand_id
1 'polypeptide(L)'
;MGKGKKRAAAAEVNGKAVNGSPVGDKAVKFQPATTGKSNGNDYLKPSGRGMRPSPSLATLNRLDREKVVIWRRPLTTAWYFLMELLCVAYEFIVSLTNHKLLVSGVTMLAGALVLGYNLPGPHQEFVQHSEELLLWYAYWVGLGILSSVGFGSGLHTFVLYLAPYIAKVTMAAEDCRTLSFPSLSDITCPEVKGPEQDITIWAIWAFVWKATLMWGFGTAIGELPPYFMARTARLSGEEPDDEEYKEFLADLRGNQNTKDEITFFTKCKQIMEHTVVSAGFPGILLFASIPNPLFDLAGITCGHFLVPFHVFFGATVIGKAVVKAQLQAIFVIFLFSAHHIEALVDQLGLIPRIGAIIQHPIKGFLDHQKKKLHHGYVEESTNIFGMMFKKFDERDDITGSQQLKSSVQKGIRNKLIEQYPHLDDVMNEILPKKENFKLIKCKEHVELIAGHDGSVLFVKHRDLPYIPTLRLLHKYPFILPHQQVDKGAIKFVMNGSQIMCPGLTSPGANLNEQIEKDSVVAVMAEGKQHALGIGVMKMSGSEIRSTNKGVGIDNVHYLNDGLWKVTRVQ
;
A
#
# COMPACT_ATOMS: atom_id res chain seq x y z
N MET A 1 -16.62 5.61 62.54
CA MET A 1 -16.39 6.89 63.26
C MET A 1 -15.95 7.93 62.26
N GLY A 2 -16.53 9.14 62.31
CA GLY A 2 -16.02 10.33 61.58
C GLY A 2 -16.87 10.83 60.40
N LYS A 3 -18.05 11.41 60.66
CA LYS A 3 -18.69 12.38 59.76
C LYS A 3 -18.00 13.74 59.95
N GLY A 4 -17.57 14.38 58.86
CA GLY A 4 -17.00 15.73 58.87
C GLY A 4 -17.62 16.62 57.80
N LYS A 5 -18.64 17.40 58.18
CA LYS A 5 -19.15 18.57 57.43
C LYS A 5 -18.06 19.63 57.34
N LYS A 6 -17.89 20.28 56.17
CA LYS A 6 -17.25 21.62 56.09
C LYS A 6 -18.20 22.63 55.45
N ARG A 7 -18.30 23.76 56.15
CA ARG A 7 -19.16 24.92 55.96
C ARG A 7 -18.61 25.88 54.89
N ALA A 8 -19.54 26.63 54.31
CA ALA A 8 -19.32 27.84 53.54
C ALA A 8 -18.63 28.94 54.37
N ALA A 9 -17.84 29.78 53.69
CA ALA A 9 -17.36 31.06 54.18
C ALA A 9 -17.63 32.13 53.12
N ALA A 10 -18.54 33.05 53.43
CA ALA A 10 -18.70 34.32 52.75
C ALA A 10 -17.75 35.33 53.42
N ALA A 11 -17.06 36.14 52.62
CA ALA A 11 -16.22 37.23 53.09
C ALA A 11 -16.81 38.55 52.62
N GLU A 12 -17.26 39.36 53.59
CA GLU A 12 -17.54 40.79 53.43
C GLU A 12 -16.21 41.56 53.35
N VAL A 13 -16.13 42.54 52.45
CA VAL A 13 -15.12 43.61 52.50
C VAL A 13 -15.84 44.95 52.41
N ASN A 14 -15.64 45.75 53.45
CA ASN A 14 -16.20 47.07 53.68
C ASN A 14 -15.21 48.14 53.18
N GLY A 15 -15.68 49.15 52.44
CA GLY A 15 -14.82 50.17 51.81
C GLY A 15 -15.52 51.50 51.55
N LYS A 16 -15.50 52.35 52.59
CA LYS A 16 -15.65 53.82 52.68
C LYS A 16 -16.09 54.64 51.46
N ALA A 17 -17.13 55.45 51.70
CA ALA A 17 -17.59 56.58 50.90
C ALA A 17 -16.73 57.85 51.05
N VAL A 18 -16.54 58.59 49.96
CA VAL A 18 -16.21 60.02 49.93
C VAL A 18 -17.04 60.72 48.84
N ASN A 19 -17.65 61.84 49.21
CA ASN A 19 -18.59 62.66 48.44
C ASN A 19 -17.94 63.48 47.30
N GLY A 20 -18.68 63.66 46.21
CA GLY A 20 -18.51 64.72 45.21
C GLY A 20 -19.71 64.80 44.25
N SER A 21 -20.58 65.80 44.44
CA SER A 21 -21.80 66.10 43.64
C SER A 21 -21.48 66.84 42.31
N PRO A 22 -22.46 67.27 41.49
CA PRO A 22 -23.50 66.51 40.78
C PRO A 22 -23.56 66.89 39.27
N VAL A 23 -23.90 65.98 38.35
CA VAL A 23 -24.29 66.38 36.97
C VAL A 23 -25.47 65.55 36.47
N GLY A 24 -26.65 66.15 36.57
CA GLY A 24 -27.72 66.13 35.56
C GLY A 24 -28.35 64.78 35.17
N ASP A 25 -29.32 64.32 35.96
CA ASP A 25 -30.36 63.40 35.48
C ASP A 25 -31.20 64.09 34.40
N LYS A 26 -31.09 63.63 33.15
CA LYS A 26 -32.14 63.81 32.14
C LYS A 26 -32.86 62.48 31.96
N ALA A 27 -33.90 62.31 32.75
CA ALA A 27 -34.93 61.30 32.52
C ALA A 27 -35.57 61.53 31.15
N VAL A 28 -35.41 60.57 30.23
CA VAL A 28 -36.14 60.57 28.96
C VAL A 28 -37.54 60.00 29.22
N LYS A 29 -38.54 60.87 29.20
CA LYS A 29 -39.96 60.50 29.18
C LYS A 29 -40.29 59.84 27.85
N PHE A 30 -40.87 58.65 27.89
CA PHE A 30 -41.55 58.05 26.73
C PHE A 30 -43.00 58.55 26.67
N GLN A 31 -43.35 59.24 25.58
CA GLN A 31 -44.75 59.44 25.16
C GLN A 31 -45.17 58.25 24.30
N PRO A 32 -46.40 57.71 24.45
CA PRO A 32 -46.91 56.68 23.58
C PRO A 32 -47.53 57.34 22.34
N ALA A 33 -47.07 56.97 21.14
CA ALA A 33 -47.76 57.32 19.91
C ALA A 33 -47.78 56.14 18.94
N THR A 34 -48.99 55.63 18.78
CA THR A 34 -49.65 55.28 17.51
C THR A 34 -49.11 54.13 16.67
N THR A 35 -49.97 53.12 16.58
CA THR A 35 -50.07 52.06 15.58
C THR A 35 -49.71 52.49 14.16
N GLY A 36 -48.68 51.87 13.59
CA GLY A 36 -48.34 51.92 12.18
C GLY A 36 -47.45 50.74 11.80
N LYS A 37 -47.96 49.84 10.95
CA LYS A 37 -47.21 48.72 10.37
C LYS A 37 -46.03 49.26 9.54
N SER A 38 -44.80 48.84 9.84
CA SER A 38 -43.63 49.11 9.02
C SER A 38 -42.62 47.97 9.13
N ASN A 39 -42.11 47.53 7.98
CA ASN A 39 -41.23 46.39 7.78
C ASN A 39 -39.89 46.56 8.52
N GLY A 40 -39.52 45.56 9.32
CA GLY A 40 -38.23 45.50 10.01
C GLY A 40 -37.10 45.13 9.05
N ASN A 41 -36.48 46.15 8.45
CA ASN A 41 -35.14 46.09 7.88
C ASN A 41 -34.52 47.50 7.83
N ASP A 42 -34.50 48.18 8.98
CA ASP A 42 -33.72 49.42 9.16
C ASP A 42 -32.49 49.12 10.03
N TYR A 43 -31.45 48.55 9.40
CA TYR A 43 -30.11 48.81 9.88
C TYR A 43 -29.77 50.25 9.48
N LEU A 44 -29.73 51.17 10.44
CA LEU A 44 -29.08 52.46 10.25
C LEU A 44 -27.63 52.20 9.81
N LYS A 45 -27.32 52.39 8.52
CA LYS A 45 -25.94 52.54 8.06
C LYS A 45 -25.37 53.79 8.74
N PRO A 46 -24.33 53.70 9.58
CA PRO A 46 -23.72 54.89 10.15
C PRO A 46 -23.03 55.65 9.00
N SER A 47 -23.65 56.76 8.59
CA SER A 47 -23.02 57.76 7.72
C SER A 47 -22.11 58.63 8.57
N GLY A 48 -20.82 58.31 8.55
CA GLY A 48 -19.77 59.06 9.23
C GLY A 48 -18.47 58.27 9.23
N ARG A 49 -17.32 58.95 9.33
CA ARG A 49 -16.03 58.32 9.68
C ARG A 49 -16.12 57.79 11.12
N GLY A 50 -16.88 56.71 11.32
CA GLY A 50 -16.90 55.95 12.55
C GLY A 50 -15.61 55.14 12.66
N MET A 51 -15.03 55.09 13.86
CA MET A 51 -13.95 54.15 14.16
C MET A 51 -14.39 52.76 13.71
N ARG A 52 -13.63 52.15 12.78
CA ARG A 52 -13.75 50.71 12.53
C ARG A 52 -13.47 50.04 13.87
N PRO A 53 -14.39 49.25 14.44
CA PRO A 53 -14.07 48.52 15.65
C PRO A 53 -12.84 47.68 15.35
N SER A 54 -11.75 47.92 16.08
CA SER A 54 -10.56 47.08 16.00
C SER A 54 -11.02 45.64 16.25
N PRO A 55 -10.63 44.67 15.41
CA PRO A 55 -11.03 43.28 15.63
C PRO A 55 -10.64 42.90 17.06
N SER A 56 -11.53 42.18 17.74
CA SER A 56 -11.24 41.72 19.10
C SER A 56 -9.93 40.91 19.09
N LEU A 57 -9.23 40.85 20.22
CA LEU A 57 -7.99 40.06 20.32
C LEU A 57 -8.21 38.60 19.90
N ALA A 58 -9.40 38.05 20.20
CA ALA A 58 -9.82 36.73 19.73
C ALA A 58 -9.91 36.64 18.19
N THR A 59 -10.48 37.66 17.55
CA THR A 59 -10.56 37.75 16.08
C THR A 59 -9.17 37.88 15.44
N LEU A 60 -8.28 38.65 16.04
CA LEU A 60 -6.89 38.79 15.57
C LEU A 60 -6.13 37.46 15.71
N ASN A 61 -6.22 36.80 16.86
CA ASN A 61 -5.62 35.49 17.10
C ASN A 61 -6.13 34.45 16.10
N ARG A 62 -7.42 34.48 15.77
CA ARG A 62 -8.01 33.60 14.75
C ARG A 62 -7.42 33.85 13.36
N LEU A 63 -7.37 35.11 12.93
CA LEU A 63 -6.77 35.49 11.64
C LEU A 63 -5.28 35.16 11.55
N ASP A 64 -4.57 35.13 12.68
CA ASP A 64 -3.19 34.68 12.73
C ASP A 64 -3.06 33.15 12.72
N ARG A 65 -3.97 32.41 13.35
CA ARG A 65 -4.06 30.93 13.24
C ARG A 65 -4.33 30.47 11.81
N GLU A 66 -5.20 31.16 11.07
CA GLU A 66 -5.48 30.89 9.65
C GLU A 66 -4.24 31.05 8.74
N LYS A 67 -3.21 31.78 9.18
CA LYS A 67 -1.95 31.93 8.44
C LYS A 67 -0.95 30.81 8.75
N VAL A 68 -1.17 30.02 9.80
CA VAL A 68 -0.33 28.88 10.20
C VAL A 68 -0.74 27.64 9.39
N VAL A 69 -0.36 27.66 8.12
CA VAL A 69 -0.55 26.53 7.19
C VAL A 69 0.81 26.03 6.74
N ILE A 70 0.96 24.71 6.55
CA ILE A 70 2.23 24.07 6.11
C ILE A 70 2.80 24.78 4.88
N TRP A 71 1.95 25.16 3.93
CA TRP A 71 2.34 25.77 2.66
C TRP A 71 2.75 27.25 2.77
N ARG A 72 2.28 27.98 3.79
CA ARG A 72 2.58 29.42 3.96
C ARG A 72 3.70 29.67 4.95
N ARG A 73 3.77 28.88 6.03
CA ARG A 73 4.70 29.05 7.15
C ARG A 73 5.23 27.69 7.63
N PRO A 74 5.98 26.95 6.80
CA PRO A 74 6.35 25.55 7.08
C PRO A 74 7.12 25.39 8.39
N LEU A 75 8.12 26.24 8.65
CA LEU A 75 8.95 26.17 9.85
C LEU A 75 8.14 26.48 11.13
N THR A 76 7.26 27.47 11.06
CA THR A 76 6.44 27.89 12.22
C THR A 76 5.38 26.85 12.53
N THR A 77 4.72 26.31 11.50
CA THR A 77 3.74 25.22 11.64
C THR A 77 4.40 23.95 12.17
N ALA A 78 5.59 23.57 11.66
CA ALA A 78 6.34 22.42 12.15
C ALA A 78 6.81 22.60 13.61
N TRP A 79 7.23 23.81 13.98
CA TRP A 79 7.60 24.12 15.36
C TRP A 79 6.41 23.98 16.32
N TYR A 80 5.26 24.57 15.99
CA TYR A 80 4.06 24.43 16.82
C TYR A 80 3.58 22.98 16.91
N PHE A 81 3.64 22.23 15.80
CA PHE A 81 3.35 20.80 15.81
C PHE A 81 4.28 20.03 16.75
N LEU A 82 5.58 20.29 16.71
CA LEU A 82 6.55 19.64 17.59
C LEU A 82 6.30 20.01 19.06
N MET A 83 6.02 21.28 19.36
CA MET A 83 5.71 21.72 20.72
C MET A 83 4.43 21.07 21.25
N GLU A 84 3.38 20.99 20.43
CA GLU A 84 2.14 20.32 20.81
C GLU A 84 2.39 18.82 21.06
N LEU A 85 3.17 18.17 20.20
CA LEU A 85 3.55 16.77 20.37
C LEU A 85 4.32 16.54 21.67
N LEU A 86 5.21 17.46 22.05
CA LEU A 86 5.92 17.41 23.34
C LEU A 86 4.99 17.66 24.53
N CYS A 87 4.05 18.61 24.44
CA CYS A 87 3.04 18.87 25.48
C CYS A 87 2.16 17.64 25.70
N VAL A 88 1.61 17.06 24.63
CA VAL A 88 0.80 15.85 24.69
C VAL A 88 1.61 14.67 25.24
N ALA A 89 2.87 14.52 24.82
CA ALA A 89 3.76 13.50 25.37
C ALA A 89 4.02 13.69 26.87
N TYR A 90 4.23 14.94 27.31
CA TYR A 90 4.42 15.26 28.72
C TYR A 90 3.16 14.94 29.54
N GLU A 91 1.98 15.38 29.10
CA GLU A 91 0.71 15.07 29.76
C GLU A 91 0.46 13.56 29.84
N PHE A 92 0.78 12.84 28.77
CA PHE A 92 0.69 11.38 28.73
C PHE A 92 1.63 10.72 29.76
N ILE A 93 2.89 11.15 29.84
CA ILE A 93 3.86 10.64 30.83
C ILE A 93 3.37 10.93 32.26
N VAL A 94 2.90 12.15 32.53
CA VAL A 94 2.34 12.50 33.85
C VAL A 94 1.13 11.63 34.18
N SER A 95 0.23 11.43 33.21
CA SER A 95 -0.93 10.55 33.38
C SER A 95 -0.53 9.09 33.67
N LEU A 96 0.50 8.58 32.99
CA LEU A 96 1.07 7.24 33.27
C LEU A 96 1.61 7.16 34.70
N THR A 97 2.30 8.18 35.20
CA THR A 97 2.81 8.18 36.59
C THR A 97 1.71 8.18 37.65
N ASN A 98 0.50 8.66 37.33
CA ASN A 98 -0.66 8.58 38.20
C ASN A 98 -1.25 7.15 38.25
N HIS A 99 -1.05 6.35 37.20
CA HIS A 99 -1.58 4.98 37.07
C HIS A 99 -0.50 3.91 37.34
N LYS A 100 0.23 4.06 38.46
CA LYS A 100 1.42 3.24 38.80
C LYS A 100 1.20 1.73 38.70
N LEU A 101 0.05 1.23 39.16
CA LEU A 101 -0.28 -0.19 39.15
C LEU A 101 -0.45 -0.75 37.73
N LEU A 102 -1.12 0.02 36.86
CA LEU A 102 -1.29 -0.32 35.45
C LEU A 102 0.07 -0.36 34.75
N VAL A 103 0.89 0.68 34.96
CA VAL A 103 2.23 0.77 34.35
C VAL A 103 3.13 -0.38 34.82
N SER A 104 3.14 -0.70 36.11
CA SER A 104 3.92 -1.85 36.62
C SER A 104 3.44 -3.18 36.03
N GLY A 105 2.11 -3.37 35.91
CA GLY A 105 1.55 -4.59 35.32
C GLY A 105 1.91 -4.74 33.84
N VAL A 106 1.76 -3.67 33.06
CA VAL A 106 2.12 -3.66 31.62
C VAL A 106 3.63 -3.87 31.44
N THR A 107 4.46 -3.26 32.28
CA THR A 107 5.93 -3.41 32.20
C THR A 107 6.36 -4.84 32.55
N MET A 108 5.75 -5.47 33.57
CA MET A 108 6.01 -6.88 33.88
C MET A 108 5.56 -7.81 32.75
N LEU A 109 4.40 -7.55 32.14
CA LEU A 109 3.90 -8.34 31.01
C LEU A 109 4.82 -8.19 29.79
N ALA A 110 5.24 -6.97 29.45
CA ALA A 110 6.17 -6.72 28.37
C ALA A 110 7.51 -7.41 28.63
N GLY A 111 8.03 -7.34 29.86
CA GLY A 111 9.22 -8.07 30.27
C GLY A 111 9.07 -9.59 30.12
N ALA A 112 7.94 -10.16 30.53
CA ALA A 112 7.65 -11.58 30.37
C ALA A 112 7.56 -12.01 28.89
N LEU A 113 6.95 -11.17 28.03
CA LEU A 113 6.88 -11.42 26.58
C LEU A 113 8.26 -11.32 25.93
N VAL A 114 9.08 -10.34 26.30
CA VAL A 114 10.46 -10.20 25.81
C VAL A 114 11.32 -11.39 26.25
N LEU A 115 11.19 -11.82 27.51
CA LEU A 115 11.88 -13.01 27.99
C LEU A 115 11.43 -14.26 27.23
N GLY A 116 10.12 -14.44 27.02
CA GLY A 116 9.57 -15.54 26.23
C GLY A 116 9.93 -15.51 24.75
N TYR A 117 10.26 -14.34 24.19
CA TYR A 117 10.73 -14.22 22.80
C TYR A 117 12.21 -14.60 22.65
N ASN A 118 13.03 -14.31 23.66
CA ASN A 118 14.48 -14.48 23.60
C ASN A 118 14.95 -15.85 24.16
N LEU A 119 14.11 -16.56 24.92
CA LEU A 119 14.45 -17.86 25.48
C LEU A 119 14.23 -18.97 24.43
N PRO A 120 15.26 -19.75 24.05
CA PRO A 120 15.07 -20.85 23.12
C PRO A 120 14.23 -21.97 23.78
N GLY A 121 13.17 -22.40 23.11
CA GLY A 121 12.34 -23.51 23.58
C GLY A 121 11.22 -23.90 22.61
N PRO A 122 10.40 -24.91 22.96
CA PRO A 122 9.28 -25.37 22.11
C PRO A 122 8.18 -24.32 21.92
N HIS A 123 8.19 -23.26 22.72
CA HIS A 123 7.29 -22.11 22.57
C HIS A 123 7.68 -21.19 21.39
N GLN A 124 8.89 -21.31 20.84
CA GLN A 124 9.36 -20.45 19.75
C GLN A 124 8.52 -20.59 18.47
N GLU A 125 8.03 -21.79 18.17
CA GLU A 125 7.14 -22.04 17.02
C GLU A 125 5.81 -21.30 17.18
N PHE A 126 5.24 -21.30 18.39
CA PHE A 126 4.05 -20.52 18.71
C PHE A 126 4.31 -19.02 18.65
N VAL A 127 5.48 -18.56 19.10
CA VAL A 127 5.88 -17.15 19.05
C VAL A 127 6.02 -16.67 17.61
N GLN A 128 6.68 -17.43 16.75
CA GLN A 128 6.83 -17.12 15.32
C GLN A 128 5.47 -17.07 14.60
N HIS A 129 4.62 -18.08 14.83
CA HIS A 129 3.27 -18.08 14.27
C HIS A 129 2.43 -16.88 14.76
N SER A 130 2.56 -16.54 16.05
CA SER A 130 1.86 -15.39 16.63
C SER A 130 2.38 -14.07 16.06
N GLU A 131 3.69 -13.95 15.83
CA GLU A 131 4.32 -12.78 15.21
C GLU A 131 3.80 -12.56 13.79
N GLU A 132 3.80 -13.59 12.95
CA GLU A 132 3.26 -13.52 11.59
C GLU A 132 1.78 -13.10 11.58
N LEU A 133 0.98 -13.71 12.46
CA LEU A 133 -0.44 -13.40 12.59
C LEU A 133 -0.69 -11.96 13.06
N LEU A 134 0.08 -11.50 14.06
CA LEU A 134 -0.01 -10.14 14.60
C LEU A 134 0.41 -9.10 13.56
N LEU A 135 1.50 -9.33 12.85
CA LEU A 135 1.96 -8.45 11.76
C LEU A 135 0.94 -8.40 10.64
N TRP A 136 0.33 -9.53 10.28
CA TRP A 136 -0.73 -9.60 9.28
C TRP A 136 -1.97 -8.80 9.70
N TYR A 137 -2.41 -8.93 10.94
CA TYR A 137 -3.52 -8.12 11.48
C TYR A 137 -3.18 -6.63 11.54
N ALA A 138 -2.00 -6.29 12.04
CA ALA A 138 -1.53 -4.91 12.13
C ALA A 138 -1.42 -4.25 10.75
N TYR A 139 -1.00 -5.01 9.72
CA TYR A 139 -0.96 -4.56 8.34
C TYR A 139 -2.35 -4.16 7.83
N TRP A 140 -3.35 -5.03 8.00
CA TRP A 140 -4.71 -4.73 7.53
C TRP A 140 -5.37 -3.58 8.29
N VAL A 141 -5.21 -3.52 9.61
CA VAL A 141 -5.70 -2.39 10.42
C VAL A 141 -4.99 -1.10 10.03
N GLY A 142 -3.66 -1.12 9.89
CA GLY A 142 -2.85 0.04 9.51
C GLY A 142 -3.22 0.60 8.15
N LEU A 143 -3.37 -0.26 7.14
CA LEU A 143 -3.85 0.16 5.82
C LEU A 143 -5.27 0.74 5.88
N GLY A 144 -6.16 0.17 6.71
CA GLY A 144 -7.48 0.72 6.96
C GLY A 144 -7.42 2.14 7.53
N ILE A 145 -6.57 2.40 8.53
CA ILE A 145 -6.39 3.73 9.11
C ILE A 145 -5.86 4.72 8.06
N LEU A 146 -4.81 4.33 7.34
CA LEU A 146 -4.20 5.16 6.29
C LEU A 146 -5.18 5.47 5.16
N SER A 147 -6.12 4.55 4.88
CA SER A 147 -7.16 4.77 3.87
C SER A 147 -8.13 5.90 4.20
N SER A 148 -8.39 6.12 5.49
CA SER A 148 -9.30 7.17 5.96
C SER A 148 -8.57 8.48 6.26
N VAL A 149 -7.39 8.42 6.89
CA VAL A 149 -6.63 9.62 7.30
C VAL A 149 -5.78 10.22 6.18
N GLY A 150 -5.22 9.39 5.28
CA GLY A 150 -4.08 9.79 4.43
C GLY A 150 -4.39 10.24 3.00
N PHE A 151 -5.54 9.85 2.42
CA PHE A 151 -5.79 10.05 0.97
C PHE A 151 -7.20 10.54 0.59
N GLY A 152 -8.06 10.86 1.57
CA GLY A 152 -9.31 11.59 1.34
C GLY A 152 -10.40 10.87 0.53
N SER A 153 -10.20 9.63 0.09
CA SER A 153 -11.26 8.84 -0.56
C SER A 153 -11.06 7.34 -0.29
N GLY A 154 -11.72 6.83 0.76
CA GLY A 154 -11.61 5.42 1.17
C GLY A 154 -11.94 4.40 0.07
N LEU A 155 -12.63 4.82 -1.00
CA LEU A 155 -12.86 4.00 -2.20
C LEU A 155 -11.59 3.78 -3.03
N HIS A 156 -10.76 4.80 -3.24
CA HIS A 156 -9.53 4.66 -4.03
C HIS A 156 -8.54 3.72 -3.33
N THR A 157 -8.39 3.86 -2.02
CA THR A 157 -7.48 3.02 -1.24
C THR A 157 -8.00 1.57 -1.13
N PHE A 158 -9.32 1.37 -1.06
CA PHE A 158 -9.92 0.03 -1.18
C PHE A 158 -9.53 -0.65 -2.50
N VAL A 159 -9.67 0.07 -3.63
CA VAL A 159 -9.33 -0.44 -4.97
C VAL A 159 -7.83 -0.72 -5.12
N LEU A 160 -6.97 -0.02 -4.38
CA LEU A 160 -5.51 -0.19 -4.48
C LEU A 160 -4.95 -1.34 -3.64
N TYR A 161 -5.56 -1.69 -2.51
CA TYR A 161 -4.98 -2.67 -1.57
C TYR A 161 -5.90 -3.86 -1.27
N LEU A 162 -7.11 -3.62 -0.76
CA LEU A 162 -8.01 -4.70 -0.35
C LEU A 162 -8.65 -5.41 -1.55
N ALA A 163 -9.13 -4.67 -2.56
CA ALA A 163 -9.76 -5.27 -3.74
C ALA A 163 -8.80 -6.17 -4.55
N PRO A 164 -7.53 -5.76 -4.82
CA PRO A 164 -6.57 -6.62 -5.51
C PRO A 164 -6.22 -7.89 -4.72
N TYR A 165 -6.14 -7.80 -3.39
CA TYR A 165 -5.94 -8.98 -2.54
C TYR A 165 -7.11 -9.96 -2.65
N ILE A 166 -8.35 -9.48 -2.55
CA ILE A 166 -9.56 -10.31 -2.72
C ILE A 166 -9.57 -10.94 -4.11
N ALA A 167 -9.29 -10.16 -5.15
CA ALA A 167 -9.21 -10.66 -6.53
C ALA A 167 -8.14 -11.74 -6.67
N LYS A 168 -6.93 -11.56 -6.10
CA LYS A 168 -5.86 -12.57 -6.10
C LYS A 168 -6.33 -13.88 -5.46
N VAL A 169 -7.02 -13.80 -4.32
CA VAL A 169 -7.59 -14.99 -3.63
C VAL A 169 -8.68 -15.65 -4.47
N THR A 170 -9.65 -14.87 -4.98
CA THR A 170 -10.76 -15.39 -5.79
C THR A 170 -10.26 -16.13 -7.02
N MET A 171 -9.32 -15.53 -7.75
CA MET A 171 -8.76 -16.15 -8.95
C MET A 171 -7.91 -17.38 -8.61
N ALA A 172 -7.10 -17.34 -7.56
CA ALA A 172 -6.27 -18.48 -7.16
C ALA A 172 -7.11 -19.66 -6.67
N ALA A 173 -8.22 -19.36 -5.98
CA ALA A 173 -9.18 -20.36 -5.54
C ALA A 173 -9.81 -21.07 -6.75
N GLU A 174 -10.31 -20.33 -7.74
CA GLU A 174 -10.92 -20.91 -8.94
C GLU A 174 -9.92 -21.71 -9.79
N ASP A 175 -8.70 -21.20 -9.97
CA ASP A 175 -7.67 -21.84 -10.79
C ASP A 175 -7.12 -23.12 -10.15
N CYS A 176 -6.89 -23.09 -8.83
CA CYS A 176 -6.22 -24.18 -8.12
C CYS A 176 -7.19 -25.13 -7.43
N ARG A 177 -8.49 -24.84 -7.52
CA ARG A 177 -9.58 -25.62 -6.91
C ARG A 177 -9.34 -25.92 -5.42
N THR A 178 -8.67 -24.99 -4.72
CA THR A 178 -8.42 -25.09 -3.29
C THR A 178 -8.38 -23.72 -2.62
N LEU A 179 -8.74 -23.68 -1.33
CA LEU A 179 -8.61 -22.51 -0.45
C LEU A 179 -7.52 -22.72 0.63
N SER A 180 -6.81 -23.85 0.58
CA SER A 180 -5.73 -24.17 1.49
C SER A 180 -4.39 -23.66 0.94
N PHE A 181 -4.15 -22.37 1.13
CA PHE A 181 -2.89 -21.74 0.73
C PHE A 181 -1.82 -21.90 1.83
N PRO A 182 -0.53 -22.05 1.45
CA PRO A 182 0.57 -22.23 2.39
C PRO A 182 0.84 -20.98 3.25
N SER A 183 0.47 -19.79 2.78
CA SER A 183 0.63 -18.54 3.54
C SER A 183 -0.58 -17.61 3.36
N LEU A 184 -0.85 -16.78 4.39
CA LEU A 184 -1.94 -15.78 4.37
C LEU A 184 -1.57 -14.49 3.62
N SER A 185 -0.29 -14.27 3.34
CA SER A 185 0.22 -13.06 2.68
C SER A 185 0.51 -13.30 1.20
N ASP A 186 1.13 -14.45 0.90
CA ASP A 186 1.40 -14.86 -0.48
C ASP A 186 0.52 -16.04 -0.87
N ILE A 187 -0.54 -15.71 -1.60
CA ILE A 187 -1.51 -16.67 -2.13
C ILE A 187 -0.87 -17.35 -3.33
N THR A 188 -0.22 -18.48 -3.08
CA THR A 188 0.33 -19.38 -4.11
C THR A 188 -0.41 -20.71 -4.09
N CYS A 189 -0.49 -21.35 -5.24
CA CYS A 189 -1.15 -22.64 -5.34
C CYS A 189 -0.28 -23.75 -4.72
N PRO A 190 -0.85 -24.61 -3.87
CA PRO A 190 -0.09 -25.68 -3.24
C PRO A 190 0.41 -26.68 -4.31
N GLU A 191 1.64 -27.17 -4.14
CA GLU A 191 2.26 -28.17 -5.03
C GLU A 191 1.49 -29.50 -5.03
N VAL A 192 0.85 -29.84 -3.91
CA VAL A 192 0.02 -31.03 -3.75
C VAL A 192 -1.44 -30.64 -3.89
N LYS A 193 -2.08 -31.07 -4.98
CA LYS A 193 -3.52 -30.89 -5.18
C LYS A 193 -4.28 -31.70 -4.13
N GLY A 194 -4.95 -30.99 -3.22
CA GLY A 194 -5.93 -31.59 -2.32
C GLY A 194 -7.16 -32.13 -3.06
N PRO A 195 -8.14 -32.73 -2.37
CA PRO A 195 -9.37 -33.19 -2.99
C PRO A 195 -10.06 -32.02 -3.71
N GLU A 196 -10.43 -32.22 -4.98
CA GLU A 196 -11.18 -31.22 -5.75
C GLU A 196 -12.48 -30.89 -5.02
N GLN A 197 -12.60 -29.65 -4.53
CA GLN A 197 -13.83 -29.12 -3.95
C GLN A 197 -14.40 -28.06 -4.87
N ASP A 198 -15.72 -28.08 -5.04
CA ASP A 198 -16.44 -26.99 -5.69
C ASP A 198 -16.36 -25.76 -4.79
N ILE A 199 -15.60 -24.77 -5.23
CA ILE A 199 -15.40 -23.53 -4.47
C ILE A 199 -16.59 -22.63 -4.69
N THR A 200 -17.33 -22.40 -3.61
CA THR A 200 -18.43 -21.45 -3.60
C THR A 200 -17.94 -20.04 -3.27
N ILE A 201 -18.67 -19.03 -3.74
CA ILE A 201 -18.45 -17.61 -3.37
C ILE A 201 -18.38 -17.45 -1.84
N TRP A 202 -19.22 -18.17 -1.10
CA TRP A 202 -19.25 -18.15 0.36
C TRP A 202 -17.97 -18.70 1.00
N ALA A 203 -17.35 -19.72 0.40
CA ALA A 203 -16.08 -20.26 0.87
C ALA A 203 -14.93 -19.26 0.66
N ILE A 204 -14.90 -18.60 -0.51
CA ILE A 204 -13.93 -17.52 -0.80
C ILE A 204 -14.13 -16.35 0.17
N TRP A 205 -15.38 -15.95 0.39
CA TRP A 205 -15.72 -14.89 1.34
C TRP A 205 -15.29 -15.23 2.76
N ALA A 206 -15.54 -16.45 3.23
CA ALA A 206 -15.11 -16.91 4.55
C ALA A 206 -13.58 -16.87 4.70
N PHE A 207 -12.84 -17.13 3.63
CA PHE A 207 -11.37 -17.01 3.61
C PHE A 207 -10.92 -15.55 3.78
N VAL A 208 -11.46 -14.62 2.98
CA VAL A 208 -11.04 -13.20 3.02
C VAL A 208 -11.65 -12.40 4.17
N TRP A 209 -12.67 -12.94 4.86
CA TRP A 209 -13.45 -12.28 5.92
C TRP A 209 -12.57 -11.60 6.98
N LYS A 210 -11.50 -12.26 7.43
CA LYS A 210 -10.62 -11.70 8.46
C LYS A 210 -9.89 -10.45 7.96
N ALA A 211 -9.43 -10.46 6.71
CA ALA A 211 -8.73 -9.32 6.11
C ALA A 211 -9.67 -8.13 5.94
N THR A 212 -10.88 -8.39 5.42
CA THR A 212 -11.90 -7.37 5.18
C THR A 212 -12.41 -6.76 6.48
N LEU A 213 -12.60 -7.57 7.52
CA LEU A 213 -13.01 -7.10 8.84
C LEU A 213 -11.94 -6.20 9.48
N MET A 214 -10.67 -6.58 9.41
CA MET A 214 -9.55 -5.85 10.02
C MET A 214 -9.26 -4.55 9.29
N TRP A 215 -9.33 -4.57 7.95
CA TRP A 215 -9.34 -3.35 7.15
C TRP A 215 -10.46 -2.41 7.57
N GLY A 216 -11.70 -2.91 7.61
CA GLY A 216 -12.86 -2.10 7.97
C GLY A 216 -12.79 -1.56 9.39
N PHE A 217 -12.22 -2.32 10.33
CA PHE A 217 -11.92 -1.85 11.69
C PHE A 217 -10.89 -0.71 11.67
N GLY A 218 -9.83 -0.81 10.86
CA GLY A 218 -8.89 0.29 10.64
C GLY A 218 -9.56 1.54 10.08
N THR A 219 -10.47 1.40 9.12
CA THR A 219 -11.22 2.55 8.57
C THR A 219 -12.10 3.22 9.63
N ALA A 220 -12.70 2.44 10.55
CA ALA A 220 -13.49 2.95 11.66
C ALA A 220 -12.63 3.77 12.64
N ILE A 221 -11.38 3.37 12.88
CA ILE A 221 -10.42 4.14 13.69
C ILE A 221 -10.03 5.44 12.98
N GLY A 222 -9.71 5.37 11.68
CA GLY A 222 -9.25 6.52 10.93
C GLY A 222 -10.29 7.65 10.79
N GLU A 223 -11.57 7.35 10.99
CA GLU A 223 -12.66 8.33 10.93
C GLU A 223 -13.12 8.81 12.33
N LEU A 224 -12.40 8.47 13.41
CA LEU A 224 -12.64 9.04 14.75
C LEU A 224 -12.34 10.54 14.93
N PRO A 225 -11.40 11.19 14.19
CA PRO A 225 -11.02 12.56 14.48
C PRO A 225 -12.20 13.57 14.53
N PRO A 226 -13.16 13.59 13.57
CA PRO A 226 -14.28 14.52 13.60
C PRO A 226 -15.13 14.43 14.88
N TYR A 227 -15.33 13.22 15.42
CA TYR A 227 -16.07 13.01 16.67
C TYR A 227 -15.35 13.64 17.88
N PHE A 228 -14.05 13.42 18.02
CA PHE A 228 -13.28 13.98 19.13
C PHE A 228 -13.14 15.50 19.02
N MET A 229 -12.94 16.02 17.80
CA MET A 229 -12.89 17.47 17.56
C MET A 229 -14.21 18.15 17.96
N ALA A 230 -15.35 17.64 17.48
CA ALA A 230 -16.66 18.21 17.83
C ALA A 230 -16.98 18.08 19.33
N ARG A 231 -16.60 16.97 19.96
CA ARG A 231 -16.82 16.75 21.39
C ARG A 231 -15.98 17.69 22.27
N THR A 232 -14.69 17.84 21.96
CA THR A 232 -13.78 18.72 22.72
C THR A 232 -14.15 20.18 22.55
N ALA A 233 -14.55 20.59 21.35
CA ALA A 233 -15.16 21.90 21.09
C ALA A 233 -16.39 22.16 21.97
N ARG A 234 -17.33 21.22 22.00
CA ARG A 234 -18.55 21.37 22.81
C ARG A 234 -18.26 21.48 24.30
N LEU A 235 -17.28 20.73 24.81
CA LEU A 235 -16.90 20.72 26.23
C LEU A 235 -16.08 21.95 26.64
N SER A 236 -15.23 22.48 25.76
CA SER A 236 -14.44 23.70 26.02
C SER A 236 -15.28 24.97 25.88
N GLY A 237 -16.36 24.92 25.09
CA GLY A 237 -17.17 26.10 24.77
C GLY A 237 -16.50 27.03 23.74
N GLU A 238 -15.35 26.64 23.19
CA GLU A 238 -14.70 27.32 22.07
C GLU A 238 -15.27 26.80 20.75
N GLU A 239 -15.61 27.71 19.83
CA GLU A 239 -15.95 27.32 18.46
C GLU A 239 -14.65 26.96 17.72
N PRO A 240 -14.48 25.70 17.29
CA PRO A 240 -13.28 25.25 16.61
C PRO A 240 -13.19 25.92 15.24
N ASP A 241 -11.95 26.09 14.77
CA ASP A 241 -11.68 26.88 13.59
C ASP A 241 -11.97 26.19 12.26
N ASP A 242 -12.35 24.91 12.30
CA ASP A 242 -12.69 24.06 11.16
C ASP A 242 -13.88 24.61 10.35
N GLU A 243 -13.70 24.76 9.04
CA GLU A 243 -14.72 25.32 8.13
C GLU A 243 -15.96 24.44 8.06
N GLU A 244 -15.80 23.11 8.02
CA GLU A 244 -16.89 22.14 7.93
C GLU A 244 -17.72 22.14 9.22
N TYR A 245 -17.06 22.27 10.38
CA TYR A 245 -17.74 22.44 11.66
C TYR A 245 -18.46 23.79 11.79
N LYS A 246 -17.88 24.88 11.27
CA LYS A 246 -18.51 26.22 11.28
C LYS A 246 -19.76 26.23 10.40
N GLU A 247 -19.69 25.65 9.21
CA GLU A 247 -20.84 25.45 8.33
C GLU A 247 -21.90 24.59 9.02
N PHE A 248 -21.48 23.51 9.70
CA PHE A 248 -22.36 22.70 10.52
C PHE A 248 -23.09 23.50 11.61
N LEU A 249 -22.38 24.32 12.37
CA LEU A 249 -22.97 25.18 13.41
C LEU A 249 -23.83 26.33 12.86
N ALA A 250 -23.48 26.90 11.71
CA ALA A 250 -24.24 27.97 11.07
C ALA A 250 -25.62 27.46 10.62
N ASP A 251 -25.65 26.25 10.06
CA ASP A 251 -26.87 25.57 9.66
C ASP A 251 -27.74 25.17 10.85
N LEU A 252 -27.16 24.61 11.93
CA LEU A 252 -27.88 24.29 13.16
C LEU A 252 -28.52 25.51 13.81
N ARG A 253 -27.86 26.67 13.72
CA ARG A 253 -28.37 27.94 14.27
C ARG A 253 -29.46 28.57 13.41
N GLY A 254 -29.82 27.97 12.28
CA GLY A 254 -30.95 28.40 11.46
C GLY A 254 -30.78 29.79 10.86
N ASN A 255 -29.54 30.26 10.64
CA ASN A 255 -29.27 31.56 10.00
C ASN A 255 -29.51 31.46 8.48
N GLN A 256 -30.77 31.28 8.10
CA GLN A 256 -31.23 31.38 6.72
C GLN A 256 -31.18 32.84 6.27
N ASN A 257 -30.06 33.24 5.68
CA ASN A 257 -30.00 34.44 4.85
C ASN A 257 -29.53 34.10 3.44
N THR A 258 -30.08 33.03 2.84
CA THR A 258 -30.12 32.88 1.39
C THR A 258 -31.20 31.85 1.01
N LYS A 259 -32.10 32.25 0.12
CA LYS A 259 -33.03 31.35 -0.58
C LYS A 259 -32.21 30.53 -1.58
N ASP A 260 -31.45 29.55 -1.11
CA ASP A 260 -30.77 28.60 -2.00
C ASP A 260 -31.46 27.24 -1.92
N GLU A 261 -31.50 26.56 -3.07
CA GLU A 261 -32.20 25.28 -3.29
C GLU A 261 -32.00 24.30 -2.13
N ILE A 262 -33.08 23.61 -1.73
CA ILE A 262 -33.01 22.49 -0.78
C ILE A 262 -32.16 21.40 -1.42
N THR A 263 -30.85 21.46 -1.16
CA THR A 263 -29.88 20.50 -1.68
C THR A 263 -30.13 19.15 -1.01
N PHE A 264 -29.93 18.05 -1.73
CA PHE A 264 -30.03 16.68 -1.19
C PHE A 264 -29.31 16.54 0.16
N PHE A 265 -28.16 17.20 0.28
CA PHE A 265 -27.34 17.27 1.48
C PHE A 265 -28.06 17.87 2.70
N THR A 266 -28.82 18.96 2.52
CA THR A 266 -29.60 19.62 3.59
C THR A 266 -30.74 18.72 4.10
N LYS A 267 -31.40 17.97 3.20
CA LYS A 267 -32.41 16.96 3.58
C LYS A 267 -31.79 15.79 4.34
N CYS A 268 -30.67 15.25 3.85
CA CYS A 268 -29.93 14.18 4.54
C CYS A 268 -29.47 14.62 5.93
N LYS A 269 -29.07 15.88 6.10
CA LYS A 269 -28.64 16.46 7.38
C LYS A 269 -29.79 16.57 8.40
N GLN A 270 -30.96 17.06 7.98
CA GLN A 270 -32.16 17.11 8.85
C GLN A 270 -32.64 15.71 9.26
N ILE A 271 -32.61 14.76 8.32
CA ILE A 271 -32.92 13.36 8.60
C ILE A 271 -31.89 12.80 9.59
N MET A 272 -30.59 13.09 9.40
CA MET A 272 -29.55 12.58 10.29
C MET A 272 -29.69 13.12 11.71
N GLU A 273 -29.95 14.41 11.88
CA GLU A 273 -30.17 14.99 13.20
C GLU A 273 -31.37 14.33 13.89
N HIS A 274 -32.51 14.24 13.21
CA HIS A 274 -33.70 13.61 13.78
C HIS A 274 -33.49 12.12 14.07
N THR A 275 -32.80 11.39 13.18
CA THR A 275 -32.56 9.95 13.32
C THR A 275 -31.48 9.63 14.36
N VAL A 276 -30.40 10.40 14.47
CA VAL A 276 -29.37 10.19 15.51
C VAL A 276 -29.92 10.51 16.89
N VAL A 277 -30.69 11.60 17.01
CA VAL A 277 -31.31 12.01 18.28
C VAL A 277 -32.49 11.09 18.66
N SER A 278 -33.30 10.64 17.70
CA SER A 278 -34.49 9.80 17.97
C SER A 278 -34.18 8.30 18.02
N ALA A 279 -33.30 7.78 17.15
CA ALA A 279 -33.04 6.36 17.03
C ALA A 279 -31.75 5.90 17.74
N GLY A 280 -30.85 6.80 18.14
CA GLY A 280 -29.62 6.45 18.86
C GLY A 280 -28.71 5.50 18.06
N PHE A 281 -28.36 4.35 18.63
CA PHE A 281 -27.42 3.38 18.05
C PHE A 281 -27.83 2.89 16.63
N PRO A 282 -29.07 2.43 16.36
CA PRO A 282 -29.53 2.12 15.00
C PRO A 282 -29.36 3.25 13.99
N GLY A 283 -29.60 4.50 14.40
CA GLY A 283 -29.45 5.67 13.54
C GLY A 283 -27.99 5.88 13.13
N ILE A 284 -27.08 5.83 14.12
CA ILE A 284 -25.64 5.97 13.88
C ILE A 284 -25.12 4.83 12.99
N LEU A 285 -25.61 3.60 13.21
CA LEU A 285 -25.23 2.43 12.42
C LEU A 285 -25.62 2.59 10.93
N LEU A 286 -26.82 3.12 10.67
CA LEU A 286 -27.29 3.37 9.31
C LEU A 286 -26.34 4.32 8.58
N PHE A 287 -26.02 5.47 9.19
CA PHE A 287 -25.11 6.45 8.58
C PHE A 287 -23.67 5.96 8.48
N ALA A 288 -23.22 5.12 9.42
CA ALA A 288 -21.91 4.47 9.34
C ALA A 288 -21.78 3.45 8.21
N SER A 289 -22.90 2.90 7.74
CA SER A 289 -22.94 1.91 6.66
C SER A 289 -22.98 2.53 5.25
N ILE A 290 -23.14 3.85 5.15
CA ILE A 290 -23.39 4.62 3.90
C ILE A 290 -22.08 5.33 3.44
N PRO A 291 -21.96 5.82 2.18
CA PRO A 291 -20.71 6.43 1.67
C PRO A 291 -20.10 7.53 2.54
N ASN A 292 -18.77 7.69 2.42
CA ASN A 292 -17.90 8.45 3.32
C ASN A 292 -18.39 9.87 3.70
N PRO A 293 -18.93 10.72 2.81
CA PRO A 293 -19.29 12.09 3.18
C PRO A 293 -20.39 12.18 4.24
N LEU A 294 -21.25 11.16 4.35
CA LEU A 294 -22.30 11.13 5.37
C LEU A 294 -21.78 10.67 6.73
N PHE A 295 -20.60 10.05 6.79
CA PHE A 295 -19.99 9.63 8.05
C PHE A 295 -19.33 10.78 8.80
N ASP A 296 -18.57 11.63 8.11
CA ASP A 296 -17.88 12.76 8.75
C ASP A 296 -18.89 13.69 9.45
N LEU A 297 -20.01 13.95 8.77
CA LEU A 297 -21.16 14.65 9.33
C LEU A 297 -21.77 13.92 10.54
N ALA A 298 -21.85 12.58 10.52
CA ALA A 298 -22.34 11.79 11.65
C ALA A 298 -21.39 11.89 12.85
N GLY A 299 -20.07 11.88 12.61
CA GLY A 299 -19.02 12.06 13.61
C GLY A 299 -19.13 13.42 14.29
N ILE A 300 -19.22 14.50 13.50
CA ILE A 300 -19.40 15.87 14.01
C ILE A 300 -20.69 15.97 14.84
N THR A 301 -21.80 15.47 14.31
CA THR A 301 -23.12 15.49 14.98
C THR A 301 -23.08 14.74 16.31
N CYS A 302 -22.55 13.51 16.32
CA CYS A 302 -22.44 12.70 17.53
C CYS A 302 -21.50 13.33 18.57
N GLY A 303 -20.41 13.95 18.13
CA GLY A 303 -19.48 14.66 19.01
C GLY A 303 -20.14 15.90 19.64
N HIS A 304 -20.82 16.71 18.84
CA HIS A 304 -21.53 17.91 19.30
C HIS A 304 -22.66 17.60 20.30
N PHE A 305 -23.43 16.52 20.06
CA PHE A 305 -24.48 16.06 20.97
C PHE A 305 -23.97 15.20 22.13
N LEU A 306 -22.65 15.05 22.29
CA LEU A 306 -22.00 14.32 23.39
C LEU A 306 -22.47 12.85 23.51
N VAL A 307 -22.75 12.20 22.38
CA VAL A 307 -23.08 10.77 22.35
C VAL A 307 -21.93 9.97 22.96
N PRO A 308 -22.18 8.97 23.84
CA PRO A 308 -21.10 8.19 24.44
C PRO A 308 -20.21 7.49 23.40
N PHE A 309 -18.90 7.49 23.64
CA PHE A 309 -17.91 6.96 22.69
C PHE A 309 -18.20 5.52 22.28
N HIS A 310 -18.55 4.64 23.21
CA HIS A 310 -18.81 3.23 22.93
C HIS A 310 -20.03 3.01 22.01
N VAL A 311 -21.05 3.87 22.10
CA VAL A 311 -22.23 3.82 21.23
C VAL A 311 -21.84 4.22 19.81
N PHE A 312 -21.12 5.33 19.68
CA PHE A 312 -20.65 5.83 18.39
C PHE A 312 -19.65 4.87 17.73
N PHE A 313 -18.60 4.49 18.45
CA PHE A 313 -17.53 3.62 17.93
C PHE A 313 -18.05 2.21 17.64
N GLY A 314 -18.90 1.65 18.51
CA GLY A 314 -19.52 0.34 18.28
C GLY A 314 -20.37 0.33 17.00
N ALA A 315 -21.22 1.33 16.83
CA ALA A 315 -22.03 1.48 15.60
C ALA A 315 -21.14 1.69 14.36
N THR A 316 -20.06 2.45 14.50
CA THR A 316 -19.09 2.71 13.42
C THR A 316 -18.37 1.45 12.98
N VAL A 317 -17.86 0.66 13.94
CA VAL A 317 -17.17 -0.61 13.65
C VAL A 317 -18.11 -1.58 12.95
N ILE A 318 -19.36 -1.71 13.42
CA ILE A 318 -20.33 -2.60 12.77
C ILE A 318 -20.67 -2.10 11.36
N GLY A 319 -20.96 -0.81 11.19
CA GLY A 319 -21.31 -0.25 9.89
C GLY A 319 -20.18 -0.36 8.87
N LYS A 320 -18.93 -0.12 9.29
CA LYS A 320 -17.78 -0.13 8.37
C LYS A 320 -17.15 -1.50 8.18
N ALA A 321 -16.91 -2.24 9.26
CA ALA A 321 -16.21 -3.51 9.22
C ALA A 321 -17.10 -4.71 8.92
N VAL A 322 -18.33 -4.72 9.44
CA VAL A 322 -19.25 -5.85 9.33
C VAL A 322 -20.22 -5.69 8.16
N VAL A 323 -20.69 -4.46 7.89
CA VAL A 323 -21.62 -4.21 6.79
C VAL A 323 -20.88 -3.78 5.52
N LYS A 324 -20.31 -2.58 5.51
CA LYS A 324 -19.74 -1.96 4.31
C LYS A 324 -18.59 -2.75 3.70
N ALA A 325 -17.55 -3.08 4.47
CA ALA A 325 -16.38 -3.81 3.97
C ALA A 325 -16.75 -5.21 3.45
N GLN A 326 -17.76 -5.86 4.04
CA GLN A 326 -18.21 -7.19 3.64
C GLN A 326 -19.06 -7.15 2.37
N LEU A 327 -19.94 -6.16 2.24
CA LEU A 327 -20.66 -5.91 0.99
C LEU A 327 -19.70 -5.61 -0.16
N GLN A 328 -18.68 -4.78 0.08
CA GLN A 328 -17.63 -4.49 -0.89
C GLN A 328 -16.83 -5.76 -1.25
N ALA A 329 -16.51 -6.61 -0.28
CA ALA A 329 -15.79 -7.85 -0.53
C ALA A 329 -16.61 -8.84 -1.36
N ILE A 330 -17.88 -9.06 -1.03
CA ILE A 330 -18.78 -9.92 -1.80
C ILE A 330 -18.94 -9.40 -3.23
N PHE A 331 -19.08 -8.08 -3.39
CA PHE A 331 -19.14 -7.46 -4.72
C PHE A 331 -17.88 -7.73 -5.54
N VAL A 332 -16.69 -7.62 -4.94
CA VAL A 332 -15.43 -7.93 -5.62
C VAL A 332 -15.32 -9.42 -5.95
N ILE A 333 -15.66 -10.32 -5.03
CA ILE A 333 -15.64 -11.78 -5.31
C ILE A 333 -16.59 -12.11 -6.46
N PHE A 334 -17.79 -11.53 -6.46
CA PHE A 334 -18.76 -11.70 -7.54
C PHE A 334 -18.22 -11.17 -8.88
N LEU A 335 -17.59 -10.00 -8.88
CA LEU A 335 -17.00 -9.39 -10.07
C LEU A 335 -15.85 -10.22 -10.65
N PHE A 336 -15.09 -10.92 -9.80
CA PHE A 336 -13.90 -11.69 -10.20
C PHE A 336 -14.14 -13.20 -10.32
N SER A 337 -15.38 -13.68 -10.15
CA SER A 337 -15.71 -15.08 -10.39
C SER A 337 -15.88 -15.37 -11.89
N ALA A 338 -15.17 -16.38 -12.40
CA ALA A 338 -15.00 -16.66 -13.82
C ALA A 338 -16.32 -16.80 -14.61
N HIS A 339 -17.36 -17.37 -14.00
CA HIS A 339 -18.63 -17.61 -14.69
C HIS A 339 -19.40 -16.32 -15.01
N HIS A 340 -19.24 -15.28 -14.19
CA HIS A 340 -19.93 -14.00 -14.36
C HIS A 340 -19.13 -12.98 -15.17
N ILE A 341 -17.80 -13.06 -15.16
CA ILE A 341 -16.96 -12.20 -16.00
C ILE A 341 -17.28 -12.39 -17.47
N GLU A 342 -17.28 -13.63 -17.96
CA GLU A 342 -17.53 -13.90 -19.39
C GLU A 342 -18.95 -13.49 -19.78
N ALA A 343 -19.95 -13.83 -18.95
CA ALA A 343 -21.34 -13.44 -19.19
C ALA A 343 -21.57 -11.91 -19.12
N LEU A 344 -20.95 -11.21 -18.17
CA LEU A 344 -21.09 -9.76 -18.01
C LEU A 344 -20.32 -9.00 -19.08
N VAL A 345 -19.11 -9.45 -19.44
CA VAL A 345 -18.29 -8.88 -20.52
C VAL A 345 -18.95 -9.08 -21.88
N ASP A 346 -19.61 -10.22 -22.10
CA ASP A 346 -20.39 -10.49 -23.32
C ASP A 346 -21.70 -9.68 -23.35
N GLN A 347 -22.39 -9.50 -22.22
CA GLN A 347 -23.54 -8.62 -22.11
C GLN A 347 -23.18 -7.14 -22.26
N LEU A 348 -22.01 -6.72 -21.78
CA LEU A 348 -21.49 -5.36 -21.95
C LEU A 348 -21.18 -5.08 -23.43
N GLY A 349 -20.75 -6.10 -24.18
CA GLY A 349 -20.57 -6.06 -25.63
C GLY A 349 -21.87 -5.80 -26.43
N LEU A 350 -23.04 -6.05 -25.83
CA LEU A 350 -24.34 -5.77 -26.45
C LEU A 350 -24.75 -4.28 -26.36
N ILE A 351 -24.06 -3.47 -25.56
CA ILE A 351 -24.35 -2.03 -25.43
C ILE A 351 -23.85 -1.29 -26.68
N PRO A 352 -24.74 -0.65 -27.47
CA PRO A 352 -24.33 0.06 -28.68
C PRO A 352 -23.31 1.18 -28.38
N ARG A 353 -22.31 1.33 -29.26
CA ARG A 353 -21.24 2.36 -29.25
C ARG A 353 -20.15 2.25 -28.16
N ILE A 354 -20.48 1.85 -26.93
CA ILE A 354 -19.54 1.90 -25.81
C ILE A 354 -19.06 0.50 -25.38
N GLY A 355 -19.89 -0.53 -25.61
CA GLY A 355 -19.64 -1.90 -25.18
C GLY A 355 -18.27 -2.44 -25.59
N ALA A 356 -17.98 -2.48 -26.89
CA ALA A 356 -16.72 -3.01 -27.43
C ALA A 356 -15.47 -2.21 -26.99
N ILE A 357 -15.61 -0.91 -26.75
CA ILE A 357 -14.51 -0.02 -26.32
C ILE A 357 -14.14 -0.29 -24.85
N ILE A 358 -15.11 -0.65 -24.01
CA ILE A 358 -14.89 -0.99 -22.59
C ILE A 358 -14.54 -2.48 -22.43
N GLN A 359 -15.08 -3.35 -23.29
CA GLN A 359 -14.87 -4.80 -23.25
C GLN A 359 -13.39 -5.17 -23.44
N HIS A 360 -12.71 -4.58 -24.44
CA HIS A 360 -11.31 -4.90 -24.76
C HIS A 360 -10.31 -4.56 -23.64
N PRO A 361 -10.34 -3.38 -22.98
CA PRO A 361 -9.45 -3.08 -21.87
C PRO A 361 -9.77 -3.88 -20.60
N ILE A 362 -11.05 -4.17 -20.31
CA ILE A 362 -11.43 -5.01 -19.16
C ILE A 362 -10.97 -6.45 -19.37
N LYS A 363 -11.24 -7.03 -20.55
CA LYS A 363 -10.79 -8.38 -20.92
C LYS A 363 -9.25 -8.45 -20.95
N GLY A 364 -8.58 -7.42 -21.48
CA GLY A 364 -7.12 -7.33 -21.47
C GLY A 364 -6.51 -7.18 -20.07
N PHE A 365 -7.17 -6.45 -19.16
CA PHE A 365 -6.74 -6.34 -17.75
C PHE A 365 -6.95 -7.65 -16.99
N LEU A 366 -8.10 -8.29 -17.17
CA LEU A 366 -8.40 -9.62 -16.61
C LEU A 366 -7.45 -10.68 -17.15
N ASP A 367 -7.18 -10.69 -18.45
CA ASP A 367 -6.18 -11.58 -19.07
C ASP A 367 -4.77 -11.26 -18.60
N HIS A 368 -4.42 -10.00 -18.33
CA HIS A 368 -3.12 -9.61 -17.78
C HIS A 368 -2.98 -10.03 -16.30
N GLN A 369 -4.04 -9.94 -15.51
CA GLN A 369 -4.08 -10.44 -14.12
C GLN A 369 -4.08 -11.96 -14.07
N LYS A 370 -4.86 -12.63 -14.94
CA LYS A 370 -4.88 -14.09 -15.11
C LYS A 370 -3.53 -14.59 -15.58
N LYS A 371 -2.90 -13.87 -16.51
CA LYS A 371 -1.52 -14.12 -16.90
C LYS A 371 -0.59 -13.97 -15.72
N LYS A 372 -0.63 -12.88 -14.93
CA LYS A 372 0.18 -12.69 -13.71
C LYS A 372 -0.03 -13.78 -12.66
N LEU A 373 -1.26 -14.29 -12.52
CA LEU A 373 -1.60 -15.37 -11.59
C LEU A 373 -1.01 -16.73 -12.04
N HIS A 374 -1.15 -17.08 -13.33
CA HIS A 374 -0.49 -18.24 -13.91
C HIS A 374 1.03 -18.05 -14.08
N HIS A 375 1.49 -16.81 -14.19
CA HIS A 375 2.89 -16.40 -14.27
C HIS A 375 3.56 -16.28 -12.90
N GLY A 376 2.84 -16.47 -11.80
CA GLY A 376 3.46 -16.73 -10.50
C GLY A 376 4.31 -18.01 -10.51
N TYR A 377 4.13 -18.90 -11.50
CA TYR A 377 4.95 -20.11 -11.64
C TYR A 377 5.75 -20.16 -12.97
N VAL A 378 5.36 -19.39 -14.00
CA VAL A 378 6.06 -19.39 -15.31
C VAL A 378 6.88 -18.11 -15.57
N GLU A 379 6.58 -16.98 -14.94
CA GLU A 379 7.48 -15.80 -15.00
C GLU A 379 8.57 -15.86 -13.95
N GLU A 380 8.42 -16.60 -12.86
CA GLU A 380 9.57 -16.80 -11.96
C GLU A 380 10.62 -17.66 -12.65
N SER A 381 10.23 -18.74 -13.36
CA SER A 381 11.17 -19.52 -14.16
C SER A 381 11.71 -18.83 -15.42
N THR A 382 11.12 -17.71 -15.89
CA THR A 382 11.62 -16.94 -17.05
C THR A 382 12.23 -15.57 -16.69
N ASN A 383 11.91 -14.99 -15.53
CA ASN A 383 12.60 -13.83 -14.93
C ASN A 383 13.74 -14.22 -13.98
N ILE A 384 13.84 -15.48 -13.52
CA ILE A 384 15.01 -15.97 -12.76
C ILE A 384 16.29 -15.66 -13.54
N PHE A 385 16.30 -15.85 -14.87
CA PHE A 385 17.51 -15.68 -15.67
C PHE A 385 18.06 -14.24 -15.68
N GLY A 386 17.21 -13.24 -15.93
CA GLY A 386 17.65 -11.83 -15.99
C GLY A 386 17.95 -11.24 -14.61
N MET A 387 17.38 -11.83 -13.56
CA MET A 387 17.59 -11.43 -12.17
C MET A 387 18.73 -12.20 -11.48
N MET A 388 19.11 -13.37 -12.01
CA MET A 388 20.08 -14.32 -11.43
C MET A 388 21.34 -13.64 -10.95
N PHE A 389 21.89 -12.75 -11.78
CA PHE A 389 23.12 -12.04 -11.47
C PHE A 389 22.94 -10.54 -11.27
N LYS A 390 21.72 -10.01 -11.34
CA LYS A 390 21.49 -8.56 -11.21
C LYS A 390 21.84 -8.03 -9.82
N LYS A 391 21.55 -8.81 -8.78
CA LYS A 391 21.85 -8.50 -7.38
C LYS A 391 22.97 -9.37 -6.79
N PHE A 392 23.63 -10.16 -7.61
CA PHE A 392 24.63 -11.11 -7.14
C PHE A 392 25.83 -10.38 -6.52
N ASP A 393 26.15 -10.73 -5.28
CA ASP A 393 27.33 -10.27 -4.55
C ASP A 393 28.17 -11.47 -4.10
N GLU A 394 29.47 -11.42 -4.38
CA GLU A 394 30.42 -12.48 -4.01
C GLU A 394 30.38 -12.83 -2.52
N ARG A 395 30.15 -11.84 -1.64
CA ARG A 395 30.19 -12.04 -0.19
C ARG A 395 28.96 -12.73 0.36
N ASP A 396 27.81 -12.40 -0.21
CA ASP A 396 26.53 -12.83 0.33
C ASP A 396 26.04 -14.10 -0.36
N ASP A 397 26.35 -14.30 -1.64
CA ASP A 397 25.73 -15.35 -2.44
C ASP A 397 26.58 -16.62 -2.60
N ILE A 398 27.88 -16.57 -2.33
CA ILE A 398 28.73 -17.76 -2.33
C ILE A 398 28.57 -18.51 -1.01
N THR A 399 28.08 -19.75 -1.07
CA THR A 399 27.87 -20.61 0.11
C THR A 399 29.07 -21.52 0.40
N GLY A 400 29.87 -21.86 -0.60
CA GLY A 400 31.10 -22.61 -0.40
C GLY A 400 31.80 -23.01 -1.70
N SER A 401 33.05 -23.46 -1.59
CA SER A 401 33.83 -23.95 -2.73
C SER A 401 34.24 -25.42 -2.53
N GLN A 402 34.20 -26.20 -3.60
CA GLN A 402 34.54 -27.61 -3.62
C GLN A 402 35.58 -27.87 -4.70
N GLN A 403 36.73 -28.44 -4.30
CA GLN A 403 37.70 -28.96 -5.26
C GLN A 403 37.22 -30.30 -5.80
N LEU A 404 37.16 -30.43 -7.13
CA LEU A 404 36.63 -31.61 -7.79
C LEU A 404 37.68 -32.71 -7.94
N LYS A 405 37.27 -33.98 -7.79
CA LYS A 405 38.12 -35.15 -8.12
C LYS A 405 38.35 -35.23 -9.63
N SER A 406 39.49 -35.77 -10.06
CA SER A 406 39.86 -35.85 -11.49
C SER A 406 38.83 -36.58 -12.37
N SER A 407 38.13 -37.59 -11.83
CA SER A 407 37.05 -38.29 -12.55
C SER A 407 35.86 -37.38 -12.87
N VAL A 408 35.45 -36.55 -11.90
CA VAL A 408 34.34 -35.60 -12.05
C VAL A 408 34.73 -34.48 -13.01
N GLN A 409 35.97 -34.00 -12.93
CA GLN A 409 36.50 -33.00 -13.86
C GLN A 409 36.48 -33.49 -15.31
N LYS A 410 36.89 -34.75 -15.54
CA LYS A 410 36.81 -35.37 -16.87
C LYS A 410 35.35 -35.46 -17.35
N GLY A 411 34.42 -35.81 -16.46
CA GLY A 411 32.99 -35.85 -16.78
C GLY A 411 32.43 -34.48 -17.18
N ILE A 412 32.77 -33.41 -16.47
CA ILE A 412 32.32 -32.05 -16.80
C ILE A 412 32.91 -31.61 -18.16
N ARG A 413 34.19 -31.88 -18.41
CA ARG A 413 34.83 -31.54 -19.69
C ARG A 413 34.17 -32.23 -20.87
N ASN A 414 33.84 -33.51 -20.74
CA ASN A 414 33.14 -34.25 -21.80
C ASN A 414 31.75 -33.63 -22.06
N LYS A 415 30.99 -33.30 -21.02
CA LYS A 415 29.70 -32.60 -21.16
C LYS A 415 29.83 -31.24 -21.85
N LEU A 416 30.88 -30.48 -21.54
CA LEU A 416 31.13 -29.20 -22.18
C LEU A 416 31.49 -29.35 -23.67
N ILE A 417 32.24 -30.39 -24.06
CA ILE A 417 32.55 -30.69 -25.46
C ILE A 417 31.31 -31.18 -26.21
N GLU A 418 30.49 -32.03 -25.59
CA GLU A 418 29.21 -32.48 -26.16
C GLU A 418 28.28 -31.30 -26.44
N GLN A 419 28.24 -30.32 -25.53
CA GLN A 419 27.39 -29.15 -25.65
C GLN A 419 27.98 -28.07 -26.58
N TYR A 420 29.30 -27.91 -26.59
CA TYR A 420 30.04 -26.94 -27.40
C TYR A 420 31.14 -27.64 -28.21
N PRO A 421 30.81 -28.29 -29.35
CA PRO A 421 31.77 -29.08 -30.13
C PRO A 421 32.97 -28.27 -30.62
N HIS A 422 32.77 -26.99 -30.94
CA HIS A 422 33.83 -26.07 -31.38
C HIS A 422 34.87 -25.75 -30.29
N LEU A 423 34.61 -26.17 -29.04
CA LEU A 423 35.49 -25.92 -27.91
C LEU A 423 36.61 -26.97 -27.81
N ASP A 424 36.54 -28.10 -28.52
CA ASP A 424 37.47 -29.23 -28.35
C ASP A 424 38.94 -28.83 -28.53
N ASP A 425 39.23 -28.07 -29.60
CA ASP A 425 40.59 -27.61 -29.93
C ASP A 425 41.20 -26.69 -28.86
N VAL A 426 40.37 -25.86 -28.22
CA VAL A 426 40.79 -24.85 -27.22
C VAL A 426 40.54 -25.30 -25.78
N MET A 427 39.89 -26.45 -25.56
CA MET A 427 39.49 -26.92 -24.23
C MET A 427 40.69 -27.13 -23.30
N ASN A 428 41.85 -27.54 -23.83
CA ASN A 428 43.06 -27.70 -23.02
C ASN A 428 43.66 -26.37 -22.56
N GLU A 429 43.37 -25.25 -23.24
CA GLU A 429 43.77 -23.91 -22.80
C GLU A 429 42.82 -23.38 -21.72
N ILE A 430 41.51 -23.67 -21.85
CA ILE A 430 40.47 -23.17 -20.94
C ILE A 430 40.46 -23.97 -19.63
N LEU A 431 40.45 -25.30 -19.72
CA LEU A 431 40.48 -26.23 -18.59
C LEU A 431 41.60 -27.27 -18.80
N PRO A 432 42.85 -26.98 -18.37
CA PRO A 432 43.98 -27.90 -18.53
C PRO A 432 43.76 -29.26 -17.85
N LYS A 433 44.20 -30.36 -18.46
CA LYS A 433 44.03 -31.74 -17.91
C LYS A 433 44.78 -31.98 -16.59
N LYS A 434 45.87 -31.24 -16.38
CA LYS A 434 46.78 -31.43 -15.24
C LYS A 434 46.39 -30.59 -14.01
N GLU A 435 45.56 -29.58 -14.20
CA GLU A 435 45.22 -28.62 -13.16
C GLU A 435 43.80 -28.83 -12.67
N ASN A 436 43.60 -28.68 -11.37
CA ASN A 436 42.28 -28.84 -10.78
C ASN A 436 41.51 -27.52 -10.90
N PHE A 437 40.27 -27.61 -11.36
CA PHE A 437 39.32 -26.49 -11.32
C PHE A 437 38.36 -26.66 -10.13
N LYS A 438 37.89 -25.52 -9.59
CA LYS A 438 37.02 -25.44 -8.42
C LYS A 438 35.56 -25.33 -8.87
N LEU A 439 34.67 -25.94 -8.09
CA LEU A 439 33.22 -25.72 -8.21
C LEU A 439 32.78 -24.84 -7.05
N ILE A 440 32.27 -23.65 -7.35
CA ILE A 440 31.79 -22.69 -6.36
C ILE A 440 30.27 -22.82 -6.30
N LYS A 441 29.74 -23.15 -5.13
CA LYS A 441 28.31 -23.24 -4.86
C LYS A 441 27.83 -21.87 -4.40
N CYS A 442 26.78 -21.40 -5.04
CA CYS A 442 26.11 -20.17 -4.68
C CYS A 442 24.68 -20.46 -4.20
N LYS A 443 23.99 -19.44 -3.68
CA LYS A 443 22.56 -19.49 -3.39
C LYS A 443 21.76 -19.81 -4.66
N GLU A 444 20.49 -20.21 -4.47
CA GLU A 444 19.56 -20.53 -5.56
C GLU A 444 20.07 -21.66 -6.50
N HIS A 445 20.86 -22.59 -5.97
CA HIS A 445 21.38 -23.76 -6.69
C HIS A 445 22.22 -23.41 -7.93
N VAL A 446 22.91 -22.26 -7.89
CA VAL A 446 23.87 -21.85 -8.92
C VAL A 446 25.25 -22.43 -8.62
N GLU A 447 25.85 -23.06 -9.63
CA GLU A 447 27.20 -23.61 -9.57
C GLU A 447 28.10 -22.86 -10.57
N LEU A 448 29.21 -22.29 -10.09
CA LEU A 448 30.21 -21.64 -10.93
C LEU A 448 31.44 -22.56 -11.08
N ILE A 449 31.93 -22.72 -12.31
CA ILE A 449 33.17 -23.44 -12.60
C ILE A 449 34.28 -22.39 -12.70
N ALA A 450 35.20 -22.42 -11.74
CA ALA A 450 36.37 -21.55 -11.72
C ALA A 450 37.65 -22.33 -12.07
N GLY A 451 38.46 -21.76 -12.97
CA GLY A 451 39.76 -22.30 -13.36
C GLY A 451 40.77 -22.34 -12.20
N HIS A 452 41.97 -22.86 -12.47
CA HIS A 452 43.06 -22.89 -11.48
C HIS A 452 43.49 -21.49 -11.04
N ASP A 453 43.33 -20.51 -11.92
CA ASP A 453 43.65 -19.09 -11.73
C ASP A 453 42.55 -18.32 -10.99
N GLY A 454 41.46 -19.00 -10.60
CA GLY A 454 40.28 -18.42 -9.96
C GLY A 454 39.34 -17.69 -10.92
N SER A 455 39.59 -17.70 -12.24
CA SER A 455 38.70 -17.09 -13.22
C SER A 455 37.42 -17.92 -13.38
N VAL A 456 36.25 -17.26 -13.39
CA VAL A 456 34.97 -17.94 -13.59
C VAL A 456 34.71 -18.15 -15.08
N LEU A 457 34.60 -19.42 -15.49
CA LEU A 457 34.55 -19.82 -16.88
C LEU A 457 33.14 -20.21 -17.33
N PHE A 458 32.45 -21.00 -16.51
CA PHE A 458 31.09 -21.47 -16.81
C PHE A 458 30.18 -21.34 -15.59
N VAL A 459 28.89 -21.20 -15.87
CA VAL A 459 27.79 -21.16 -14.91
C VAL A 459 26.88 -22.34 -15.20
N LYS A 460 26.37 -22.98 -14.15
CA LYS A 460 25.34 -24.00 -14.27
C LYS A 460 24.25 -23.73 -13.24
N HIS A 461 23.01 -23.73 -13.69
CA HIS A 461 21.83 -23.75 -12.85
C HIS A 461 21.14 -25.11 -12.99
N ARG A 462 20.49 -25.60 -11.93
CA ARG A 462 19.92 -26.96 -11.77
C ARG A 462 19.48 -27.65 -13.08
N ASP A 463 18.56 -27.01 -13.81
CA ASP A 463 17.89 -27.56 -15.00
C ASP A 463 18.41 -26.98 -16.32
N LEU A 464 19.43 -26.10 -16.26
CA LEU A 464 20.01 -25.47 -17.43
C LEU A 464 21.28 -26.19 -17.91
N PRO A 465 21.58 -26.08 -19.21
CA PRO A 465 22.87 -26.48 -19.75
C PRO A 465 23.98 -25.57 -19.21
N TYR A 466 25.26 -25.94 -19.40
CA TYR A 466 26.38 -25.11 -18.96
C TYR A 466 26.43 -23.83 -19.79
N ILE A 467 26.47 -22.66 -19.16
CA ILE A 467 26.51 -21.37 -19.84
C ILE A 467 27.91 -20.76 -19.67
N PRO A 468 28.62 -20.38 -20.76
CA PRO A 468 29.90 -19.70 -20.63
C PRO A 468 29.74 -18.31 -20.01
N THR A 469 30.75 -17.78 -19.35
CA THR A 469 30.73 -16.37 -18.91
C THR A 469 30.95 -15.42 -20.09
N LEU A 470 30.50 -14.17 -19.97
CA LEU A 470 30.72 -13.17 -21.03
C LEU A 470 32.21 -12.95 -21.31
N ARG A 471 33.06 -13.04 -20.29
CA ARG A 471 34.53 -12.91 -20.44
C ARG A 471 35.10 -14.05 -21.28
N LEU A 472 34.63 -15.28 -21.07
CA LEU A 472 35.03 -16.42 -21.86
C LEU A 472 34.54 -16.28 -23.31
N LEU A 473 33.29 -15.84 -23.48
CA LEU A 473 32.70 -15.60 -24.80
C LEU A 473 33.41 -14.48 -25.57
N HIS A 474 33.85 -13.40 -24.90
CA HIS A 474 34.63 -12.34 -25.55
C HIS A 474 35.99 -12.84 -26.03
N LYS A 475 36.61 -13.80 -25.33
CA LYS A 475 37.88 -14.41 -25.74
C LYS A 475 37.70 -15.43 -26.87
N TYR A 476 36.60 -16.20 -26.84
CA TYR A 476 36.27 -17.21 -27.85
C TYR A 476 34.84 -16.98 -28.40
N PRO A 477 34.62 -16.00 -29.30
CA PRO A 477 33.26 -15.65 -29.74
C PRO A 477 32.54 -16.74 -30.54
N PHE A 478 33.28 -17.68 -31.11
CA PHE A 478 32.76 -18.76 -31.97
C PHE A 478 32.04 -19.87 -31.20
N ILE A 479 32.07 -19.87 -29.87
CA ILE A 479 31.48 -20.94 -29.03
C ILE A 479 29.94 -20.90 -29.00
N LEU A 480 29.34 -19.73 -29.23
CA LEU A 480 27.89 -19.55 -29.25
C LEU A 480 27.44 -18.91 -30.57
N PRO A 481 26.29 -19.33 -31.13
CA PRO A 481 25.67 -18.59 -32.20
C PRO A 481 25.17 -17.24 -31.67
N HIS A 482 25.15 -16.22 -32.53
CA HIS A 482 24.78 -14.86 -32.13
C HIS A 482 23.42 -14.41 -32.66
N GLN A 483 22.77 -13.55 -31.89
CA GLN A 483 21.59 -12.79 -32.29
C GLN A 483 21.88 -11.30 -32.08
N GLN A 484 21.66 -10.46 -33.09
CA GLN A 484 21.94 -9.03 -33.00
C GLN A 484 20.67 -8.25 -32.71
N VAL A 485 20.68 -7.46 -31.64
CA VAL A 485 19.60 -6.53 -31.29
C VAL A 485 19.84 -5.13 -31.85
N ASP A 486 18.74 -4.40 -32.04
CA ASP A 486 18.74 -2.99 -32.42
C ASP A 486 19.37 -2.07 -31.35
N LYS A 487 19.84 -0.89 -31.76
CA LYS A 487 20.30 0.20 -30.90
C LYS A 487 19.34 0.52 -29.76
N GLY A 488 18.03 0.51 -30.04
CA GLY A 488 17.00 0.80 -29.04
C GLY A 488 16.97 -0.20 -27.87
N ALA A 489 17.35 -1.45 -28.11
CA ALA A 489 17.32 -2.52 -27.11
C ALA A 489 18.56 -2.54 -26.19
N ILE A 490 19.68 -1.96 -26.64
CA ILE A 490 20.99 -2.02 -25.96
C ILE A 490 20.90 -1.62 -24.48
N LYS A 491 20.26 -0.47 -24.19
CA LYS A 491 20.12 0.04 -22.81
C LYS A 491 19.35 -0.94 -21.91
N PHE A 492 18.34 -1.61 -22.46
CA PHE A 492 17.49 -2.53 -21.70
C PHE A 492 18.19 -3.87 -21.46
N VAL A 493 18.91 -4.39 -22.46
CA VAL A 493 19.73 -5.60 -22.31
C VAL A 493 20.79 -5.42 -21.24
N MET A 494 21.48 -4.27 -21.21
CA MET A 494 22.47 -3.95 -20.17
C MET A 494 21.87 -3.73 -18.77
N ASN A 495 20.54 -3.66 -18.65
CA ASN A 495 19.83 -3.57 -17.36
C ASN A 495 19.21 -4.92 -16.93
N GLY A 496 19.49 -6.00 -17.66
CA GLY A 496 18.98 -7.34 -17.41
C GLY A 496 17.56 -7.61 -17.93
N SER A 497 17.02 -6.75 -18.80
CA SER A 497 15.72 -7.00 -19.43
C SER A 497 15.81 -8.13 -20.45
N GLN A 498 14.71 -8.88 -20.58
CA GLN A 498 14.50 -9.85 -21.66
C GLN A 498 14.46 -9.14 -23.03
N ILE A 499 14.78 -9.87 -24.09
CA ILE A 499 14.79 -9.34 -25.45
C ILE A 499 13.46 -9.69 -26.11
N MET A 500 12.70 -8.65 -26.46
CA MET A 500 11.40 -8.78 -27.12
C MET A 500 11.57 -9.03 -28.62
N CYS A 501 10.66 -9.77 -29.23
CA CYS A 501 10.69 -10.09 -30.67
C CYS A 501 10.86 -8.86 -31.58
N PRO A 502 10.19 -7.72 -31.35
CA PRO A 502 10.40 -6.50 -32.16
C PRO A 502 11.84 -5.96 -32.15
N GLY A 503 12.59 -6.22 -31.07
CA GLY A 503 13.99 -5.81 -30.96
C GLY A 503 14.96 -6.67 -31.78
N LEU A 504 14.49 -7.81 -32.30
CA LEU A 504 15.24 -8.75 -33.13
C LEU A 504 14.82 -8.72 -34.61
N THR A 505 13.67 -8.13 -34.93
CA THR A 505 13.10 -8.07 -36.28
C THR A 505 13.19 -6.69 -36.93
N SER A 506 13.71 -5.69 -36.21
CA SER A 506 13.86 -4.32 -36.72
C SER A 506 14.99 -4.21 -37.75
N PRO A 507 15.06 -3.11 -38.53
CA PRO A 507 16.08 -2.94 -39.57
C PRO A 507 17.54 -2.97 -39.07
N GLY A 508 17.79 -2.59 -37.81
CA GLY A 508 19.12 -2.63 -37.18
C GLY A 508 19.45 -3.97 -36.51
N ALA A 509 18.47 -4.87 -36.41
CA ALA A 509 18.63 -6.20 -35.85
C ALA A 509 19.02 -7.22 -36.92
N ASN A 510 19.74 -8.28 -36.52
CA ASN A 510 20.09 -9.40 -37.39
C ASN A 510 19.75 -10.70 -36.65
N LEU A 511 18.66 -11.33 -37.09
CA LEU A 511 18.11 -12.54 -36.50
C LEU A 511 18.49 -13.75 -37.35
N ASN A 512 19.24 -14.67 -36.77
CA ASN A 512 19.49 -15.99 -37.34
C ASN A 512 18.28 -16.90 -37.08
N GLU A 513 17.60 -17.29 -38.17
CA GLU A 513 16.36 -18.08 -38.11
C GLU A 513 16.57 -19.57 -37.86
N GLN A 514 17.80 -20.07 -38.03
CA GLN A 514 18.15 -21.48 -37.88
C GLN A 514 18.29 -21.90 -36.41
N ILE A 515 18.26 -20.94 -35.47
CA ILE A 515 18.42 -21.23 -34.06
C ILE A 515 17.09 -21.70 -33.46
N GLU A 516 17.12 -22.88 -32.87
CA GLU A 516 15.96 -23.49 -32.22
C GLU A 516 15.70 -22.90 -30.83
N LYS A 517 14.48 -23.14 -30.34
CA LYS A 517 14.07 -22.80 -28.97
C LYS A 517 14.98 -23.50 -27.95
N ASP A 518 15.17 -22.87 -26.79
CA ASP A 518 15.99 -23.32 -25.67
C ASP A 518 17.51 -23.37 -25.95
N SER A 519 17.96 -22.92 -27.13
CA SER A 519 19.37 -22.77 -27.46
C SER A 519 20.00 -21.57 -26.73
N VAL A 520 21.23 -21.73 -26.24
CA VAL A 520 22.03 -20.64 -25.65
C VAL A 520 22.64 -19.80 -26.77
N VAL A 521 22.49 -18.47 -26.69
CA VAL A 521 22.91 -17.53 -27.73
C VAL A 521 23.68 -16.34 -27.16
N ALA A 522 24.62 -15.83 -27.96
CA ALA A 522 25.29 -14.57 -27.70
C ALA A 522 24.42 -13.39 -28.18
N VAL A 523 24.09 -12.46 -27.28
CA VAL A 523 23.32 -11.25 -27.62
C VAL A 523 24.30 -10.15 -28.05
N MET A 524 24.36 -9.89 -29.34
CA MET A 524 25.18 -8.86 -29.98
C MET A 524 24.35 -7.59 -30.18
N ALA A 525 25.01 -6.46 -30.43
CA ALA A 525 24.33 -5.21 -30.75
C ALA A 525 24.90 -4.54 -31.97
N GLU A 526 24.04 -3.80 -32.67
CA GLU A 526 24.43 -3.02 -33.84
C GLU A 526 25.60 -2.07 -33.50
N GLY A 527 26.70 -2.21 -34.25
CA GLY A 527 27.90 -1.38 -34.08
C GLY A 527 28.79 -1.75 -32.89
N LYS A 528 28.61 -2.93 -32.27
CA LYS A 528 29.47 -3.43 -31.19
C LYS A 528 30.14 -4.75 -31.59
N GLN A 529 31.44 -4.88 -31.27
CA GLN A 529 32.23 -6.08 -31.58
C GLN A 529 32.07 -7.20 -30.56
N HIS A 530 31.73 -6.86 -29.31
CA HIS A 530 31.61 -7.83 -28.21
C HIS A 530 30.14 -8.04 -27.83
N ALA A 531 29.82 -9.24 -27.34
CA ALA A 531 28.50 -9.58 -26.85
C ALA A 531 28.12 -8.71 -25.63
N LEU A 532 26.88 -8.21 -25.63
CA LEU A 532 26.31 -7.46 -24.50
C LEU A 532 25.78 -8.37 -23.41
N GLY A 533 25.33 -9.55 -23.80
CA GLY A 533 24.74 -10.54 -22.91
C GLY A 533 24.73 -11.93 -23.51
N ILE A 534 24.34 -12.89 -22.70
CA ILE A 534 24.10 -14.28 -23.05
C ILE A 534 22.66 -14.56 -22.68
N GLY A 535 21.93 -15.16 -23.61
CA GLY A 535 20.52 -15.48 -23.42
C GLY A 535 20.16 -16.87 -23.87
N VAL A 536 18.95 -17.28 -23.55
CA VAL A 536 18.34 -18.55 -23.99
C VAL A 536 17.14 -18.22 -24.85
N MET A 537 17.07 -18.81 -26.05
CA MET A 537 15.96 -18.61 -26.98
C MET A 537 14.65 -19.13 -26.38
N LYS A 538 13.59 -18.32 -26.36
CA LYS A 538 12.25 -18.75 -25.94
C LYS A 538 11.31 -19.10 -27.08
N MET A 539 11.62 -18.58 -28.25
CA MET A 539 10.96 -18.88 -29.51
C MET A 539 12.06 -19.22 -30.53
N SER A 540 11.77 -20.05 -31.53
CA SER A 540 12.74 -20.27 -32.59
C SER A 540 12.96 -18.99 -33.40
N GLY A 541 14.09 -18.86 -34.09
CA GLY A 541 14.36 -17.67 -34.89
C GLY A 541 13.28 -17.43 -35.98
N SER A 542 12.76 -18.50 -36.59
CA SER A 542 11.64 -18.40 -37.54
C SER A 542 10.33 -17.96 -36.90
N GLU A 543 10.03 -18.42 -35.69
CA GLU A 543 8.83 -18.07 -34.92
C GLU A 543 8.86 -16.61 -34.43
N ILE A 544 10.05 -16.11 -34.06
CA ILE A 544 10.27 -14.71 -33.69
C ILE A 544 9.92 -13.79 -34.86
N ARG A 545 10.37 -14.14 -36.09
CA ARG A 545 10.10 -13.34 -37.28
C ARG A 545 8.62 -13.35 -37.66
N SER A 546 7.95 -14.50 -37.59
CA SER A 546 6.54 -14.62 -37.99
C SER A 546 5.58 -14.00 -36.98
N THR A 547 5.84 -14.17 -35.67
CA THR A 547 4.96 -13.70 -34.60
C THR A 547 5.18 -12.22 -34.27
N ASN A 548 6.44 -11.78 -34.27
CA ASN A 548 6.88 -10.41 -33.97
C ASN A 548 6.28 -9.81 -32.68
N LYS A 549 5.94 -10.63 -31.69
CA LYS A 549 5.35 -10.22 -30.42
C LYS A 549 5.74 -11.21 -29.33
N GLY A 550 5.95 -10.69 -28.11
CA GLY A 550 6.37 -11.50 -26.96
C GLY A 550 7.88 -11.49 -26.74
N VAL A 551 8.32 -12.38 -25.85
CA VAL A 551 9.72 -12.54 -25.45
C VAL A 551 10.39 -13.51 -26.42
N GLY A 552 11.41 -13.05 -27.13
CA GLY A 552 12.18 -13.89 -28.04
C GLY A 552 13.35 -14.59 -27.35
N ILE A 553 14.05 -13.86 -26.47
CA ILE A 553 15.24 -14.36 -25.77
C ILE A 553 15.19 -13.93 -24.30
N ASP A 554 15.34 -14.89 -23.40
CA ASP A 554 15.56 -14.63 -21.98
C ASP A 554 17.02 -14.26 -21.75
N ASN A 555 17.26 -13.08 -21.20
CA ASN A 555 18.61 -12.62 -20.85
C ASN A 555 19.06 -13.31 -19.56
N VAL A 556 20.22 -13.97 -19.57
CA VAL A 556 20.74 -14.76 -18.41
C VAL A 556 21.90 -14.05 -17.74
N HIS A 557 22.84 -13.52 -18.53
CA HIS A 557 24.05 -12.89 -18.03
C HIS A 557 24.39 -11.72 -18.94
N TYR A 558 24.63 -10.53 -18.38
CA TYR A 558 24.86 -9.31 -19.16
C TYR A 558 26.03 -8.49 -18.62
N LEU A 559 26.53 -7.60 -19.46
CA LEU A 559 27.66 -6.74 -19.11
C LEU A 559 27.32 -5.87 -17.88
N ASN A 560 28.23 -5.83 -16.90
CA ASN A 560 28.08 -5.11 -15.62
C ASN A 560 27.05 -5.66 -14.63
N ASP A 561 26.53 -6.87 -14.83
CA ASP A 561 25.85 -7.58 -13.77
C ASP A 561 26.81 -8.01 -12.64
N GLY A 562 26.26 -8.60 -11.58
CA GLY A 562 27.02 -9.06 -10.41
C GLY A 562 28.09 -10.09 -10.78
N LEU A 563 27.76 -11.06 -11.65
CA LEU A 563 28.73 -12.05 -12.11
C LEU A 563 29.86 -11.43 -12.93
N TRP A 564 29.57 -10.44 -13.78
CA TRP A 564 30.59 -9.73 -14.55
C TRP A 564 31.60 -9.01 -13.64
N LYS A 565 31.14 -8.49 -12.51
CA LYS A 565 31.99 -7.82 -11.50
C LYS A 565 32.89 -8.81 -10.77
N VAL A 566 32.46 -10.06 -10.61
CA VAL A 566 33.28 -11.13 -10.05
C VAL A 566 34.31 -11.58 -11.09
N THR A 567 35.51 -11.03 -10.99
CA THR A 567 36.61 -11.32 -11.92
C THR A 567 37.40 -12.57 -11.51
N ARG A 568 37.59 -12.78 -10.21
CA ARG A 568 38.26 -13.93 -9.64
C ARG A 568 37.63 -14.27 -8.29
N VAL A 569 37.43 -15.56 -8.04
CA VAL A 569 36.99 -16.05 -6.74
C VAL A 569 38.17 -16.73 -6.06
N GLN A 570 38.49 -16.32 -4.83
CA GLN A 570 39.65 -16.82 -4.08
C GLN A 570 39.39 -18.22 -3.47
#